data_AF-A0A2N6T6D5-F1
#
_entry.id   AF-A0A2N6T6D5-F1
#
_cell.length_a   1.000
_cell.length_b   1.000
_cell.length_c   1.000
_cell.angle_alpha   90.00
_cell.angle_beta   90.00
_cell.angle_gamma   90.00
#
_symmetry.space_group_name_H-M   'P 1'
#
loop_
_entity.id
_entity.type
_entity.pdbx_description
1 polymer ?
#
loop_
_entity_poly.entity_id
_entity_poly.type
_entity_poly.pdbx_seq_one_letter_code
_entity_poly.pdbx_strand_id
1 'polypeptide(L)'
;MLINTYTFHYQPDIDDAYSFPVAVMAFNSKAGEITITALDPDHPAAPWQHDEVVVEHIEDIINGFVESAEKRMHIASLLRDGYPVDPYGLDGIEEGYPVGTLTLTANPPLVAEDTRQAVDLMMDGFVLPSLGYYPEMYETFTVDYRPNEEEHYPLIVCTYDEENGRLTGRTLGDPNPFLPRLSRQQRRQIAREMGKFLSKIQRGDAQAALEGLDRPRFGVFKLDHHRAMTPEEALDWAEETLWDLYADKVDVDDFIDEEKAS
;
A
#
# COMPACT_ATOMS: atom_id res chain seq x y z
N MET A 1 11.76 17.94 -0.42
CA MET A 1 12.19 18.70 -1.63
C MET A 1 10.99 19.03 -2.51
N LEU A 2 11.10 19.98 -3.45
CA LEU A 2 10.00 20.30 -4.37
C LEU A 2 10.10 19.42 -5.63
N ILE A 3 9.06 18.63 -5.90
CA ILE A 3 8.99 17.65 -6.98
C ILE A 3 7.85 18.01 -7.92
N ASN A 4 8.11 17.94 -9.23
CA ASN A 4 7.06 18.13 -10.23
C ASN A 4 6.35 16.81 -10.45
N THR A 5 5.03 16.80 -10.35
CA THR A 5 4.23 15.60 -10.59
C THR A 5 3.29 15.82 -11.78
N TYR A 6 2.93 14.74 -12.45
CA TYR A 6 2.05 14.72 -13.60
C TYR A 6 1.11 13.52 -13.49
N THR A 7 -0.14 13.69 -13.90
CA THR A 7 -1.14 12.61 -13.90
C THR A 7 -1.47 12.23 -15.32
N PHE A 8 -1.43 10.92 -15.60
CA PHE A 8 -1.92 10.35 -16.83
C PHE A 8 -3.42 10.16 -16.73
N HIS A 9 -4.14 10.65 -17.73
CA HIS A 9 -5.57 10.43 -17.88
C HIS A 9 -5.82 9.54 -19.10
N TYR A 10 -6.59 8.48 -18.90
CA TYR A 10 -7.07 7.63 -19.96
C TYR A 10 -8.50 8.01 -20.34
N GLN A 11 -8.70 8.19 -21.64
CA GLN A 11 -10.00 8.40 -22.26
C GLN A 11 -10.29 7.15 -23.11
N PRO A 12 -11.20 6.26 -22.70
CA PRO A 12 -11.44 4.97 -23.36
C PRO A 12 -12.35 5.05 -24.58
N ASP A 13 -12.86 6.24 -24.91
CA ASP A 13 -13.62 6.53 -26.12
C ASP A 13 -13.34 7.98 -26.51
N ILE A 14 -12.76 8.20 -27.69
CA ILE A 14 -12.42 9.56 -28.14
C ILE A 14 -13.64 10.44 -28.43
N ASP A 15 -14.81 9.83 -28.64
CA ASP A 15 -16.06 10.53 -28.92
C ASP A 15 -16.80 10.92 -27.62
N ASP A 16 -16.40 10.36 -26.47
CA ASP A 16 -16.89 10.74 -25.14
C ASP A 16 -15.88 11.64 -24.41
N ALA A 17 -16.36 12.64 -23.69
CA ALA A 17 -15.51 13.49 -22.84
C ALA A 17 -15.05 12.79 -21.55
N TYR A 18 -15.54 11.58 -21.27
CA TYR A 18 -15.17 10.81 -20.09
C TYR A 18 -13.70 10.38 -20.13
N SER A 19 -12.94 10.84 -19.14
CA SER A 19 -11.58 10.38 -18.88
C SER A 19 -11.34 10.24 -17.38
N PHE A 20 -10.38 9.40 -17.01
CA PHE A 20 -10.07 9.11 -15.61
C PHE A 20 -8.57 8.95 -15.38
N PRO A 21 -8.06 9.27 -14.18
CA PRO A 21 -6.63 9.15 -13.89
C PRO A 21 -6.23 7.67 -13.77
N VAL A 22 -5.08 7.31 -14.35
CA VAL A 22 -4.59 5.92 -14.42
C VAL A 22 -3.14 5.74 -13.95
N ALA A 23 -2.34 6.81 -13.93
CA ALA A 23 -0.97 6.76 -13.46
C ALA A 23 -0.47 8.13 -13.01
N VAL A 24 0.60 8.15 -12.22
CA VAL A 24 1.30 9.36 -11.80
C VAL A 24 2.79 9.24 -12.13
N MET A 25 3.35 10.31 -12.69
CA MET A 25 4.80 10.50 -12.83
C MET A 25 5.30 11.60 -11.88
N ALA A 26 6.37 11.33 -11.17
CA ALA A 26 7.16 12.30 -10.43
C ALA A 26 8.52 12.51 -11.09
N PHE A 27 8.93 13.77 -11.22
CA PHE A 27 10.21 14.15 -11.80
C PHE A 27 10.99 15.10 -10.87
N ASN A 28 12.16 14.65 -10.43
CA ASN A 28 13.14 15.46 -9.73
C ASN A 28 14.15 16.02 -10.75
N SER A 29 13.96 17.28 -11.13
CA SER A 29 14.82 17.95 -12.12
C SER A 29 16.27 18.15 -11.67
N LYS A 30 16.55 18.12 -10.36
CA LYS A 30 17.91 18.30 -9.84
C LYS A 30 18.72 17.00 -9.89
N ALA A 31 18.09 15.88 -9.55
CA ALA A 31 18.73 14.56 -9.58
C ALA A 31 18.61 13.88 -10.95
N GLY A 32 17.67 14.34 -11.80
CA GLY A 32 17.35 13.68 -13.06
C GLY A 32 16.53 12.39 -12.89
N GLU A 33 15.94 12.20 -11.71
CA GLU A 33 15.18 11.00 -11.36
C GLU A 33 13.73 11.12 -11.81
N ILE A 34 13.22 10.02 -12.37
CA ILE A 34 11.82 9.86 -12.74
C ILE A 34 11.30 8.60 -12.05
N THR A 35 10.15 8.73 -11.40
CA THR A 35 9.38 7.59 -10.91
C THR A 35 8.00 7.68 -11.51
N ILE A 36 7.47 6.56 -12.00
CA ILE A 36 6.10 6.49 -12.52
C ILE A 36 5.42 5.29 -11.84
N THR A 37 4.15 5.44 -11.49
CA THR A 37 3.34 4.38 -10.90
C THR A 37 1.97 4.40 -11.55
N ALA A 38 1.56 3.27 -12.09
CA ALA A 38 0.24 3.05 -12.66
C ALA A 38 -0.69 2.43 -11.62
N LEU A 39 -1.98 2.69 -11.75
CA LEU A 39 -3.01 1.95 -11.03
C LEU A 39 -3.03 0.51 -11.54
N ASP A 40 -3.06 -0.46 -10.63
CA ASP A 40 -3.21 -1.87 -10.97
C ASP A 40 -4.57 -2.11 -11.66
N PRO A 41 -4.65 -2.85 -12.77
CA PRO A 41 -5.93 -3.13 -13.46
C PRO A 41 -6.92 -3.91 -12.57
N ASP A 42 -6.42 -4.72 -11.64
CA ASP A 42 -7.24 -5.45 -10.67
C ASP A 42 -7.55 -4.63 -9.41
N HIS A 43 -7.09 -3.38 -9.34
CA HIS A 43 -7.38 -2.51 -8.20
C HIS A 43 -8.90 -2.28 -8.10
N PRO A 44 -9.53 -2.35 -6.91
CA PRO A 44 -10.97 -2.13 -6.78
C PRO A 44 -11.45 -0.77 -7.34
N ALA A 45 -10.58 0.25 -7.31
CA ALA A 45 -10.83 1.57 -7.88
C ALA A 45 -10.69 1.68 -9.40
N ALA A 46 -10.08 0.70 -10.05
CA ALA A 46 -9.87 0.71 -11.50
C ALA A 46 -11.23 0.66 -12.22
N PRO A 47 -11.54 1.62 -13.10
CA PRO A 47 -12.69 1.50 -13.98
C PRO A 47 -12.54 0.26 -14.87
N TRP A 48 -13.65 -0.36 -15.27
CA TRP A 48 -13.62 -1.60 -16.04
C TRP A 48 -12.91 -1.48 -17.41
N GLN A 49 -12.74 -0.27 -17.93
CA GLN A 49 -11.95 0.02 -19.14
C GLN A 49 -10.44 0.14 -18.89
N HIS A 50 -9.99 0.12 -17.63
CA HIS A 50 -8.58 0.10 -17.24
C HIS A 50 -8.12 -1.36 -17.12
N ASP A 51 -7.78 -1.97 -18.24
CA ASP A 51 -7.37 -3.37 -18.33
C ASP A 51 -5.85 -3.52 -18.48
N GLU A 52 -5.39 -4.78 -18.53
CA GLU A 52 -3.97 -5.12 -18.69
C GLU A 52 -3.34 -4.47 -19.94
N VAL A 53 -4.10 -4.29 -21.03
CA VAL A 53 -3.55 -3.72 -22.27
C VAL A 53 -3.30 -2.23 -22.11
N VAL A 54 -4.22 -1.51 -21.44
CA VAL A 54 -4.01 -0.10 -21.10
C VAL A 54 -2.77 0.06 -20.22
N VAL A 55 -2.57 -0.86 -19.27
CA VAL A 55 -1.41 -0.87 -18.38
C VAL A 55 -0.13 -1.16 -19.14
N GLU A 56 -0.10 -2.11 -20.07
CA GLU A 56 1.04 -2.38 -20.95
C GLU A 56 1.44 -1.14 -21.77
N HIS A 57 0.47 -0.40 -22.35
CA HIS A 57 0.75 0.86 -23.05
C HIS A 57 1.31 1.93 -22.12
N ILE A 58 0.80 2.02 -20.88
CA ILE A 58 1.35 2.93 -19.86
C ILE A 58 2.78 2.52 -19.53
N GLU A 59 3.07 1.23 -19.37
CA GLU A 59 4.41 0.71 -19.11
C GLU A 59 5.38 0.99 -20.27
N ASP A 60 4.94 0.86 -21.52
CA ASP A 60 5.74 1.22 -22.70
C ASP A 60 6.07 2.71 -22.74
N ILE A 61 5.10 3.57 -22.41
CA ILE A 61 5.30 5.00 -22.23
C ILE A 61 6.33 5.26 -21.11
N ILE A 62 6.19 4.57 -19.98
CA ILE A 62 7.10 4.66 -18.83
C ILE A 62 8.54 4.31 -19.24
N ASN A 63 8.69 3.15 -19.89
CA ASN A 63 9.97 2.64 -20.38
C ASN A 63 10.61 3.60 -21.38
N GLY A 64 9.83 4.14 -22.31
CA GLY A 64 10.31 5.11 -23.29
C GLY A 64 10.74 6.46 -22.66
N PHE A 65 10.10 6.89 -21.57
CA PHE A 65 10.49 8.09 -20.84
C PHE A 65 11.85 7.96 -20.16
N VAL A 66 12.18 6.77 -19.64
CA VAL A 66 13.44 6.51 -18.94
C VAL A 66 14.59 6.17 -19.90
N GLU A 67 14.30 5.68 -21.10
CA GLU A 67 15.32 5.19 -22.04
C GLU A 67 16.22 6.28 -22.64
N SER A 68 15.65 7.36 -23.18
CA SER A 68 16.45 8.44 -23.78
C SER A 68 15.73 9.78 -23.79
N ALA A 69 16.50 10.88 -23.86
CA ALA A 69 15.94 12.22 -23.97
C ALA A 69 15.14 12.44 -25.26
N GLU A 70 15.55 11.82 -26.37
CA GLU A 70 14.86 11.91 -27.66
C GLU A 70 13.50 11.19 -27.62
N LYS A 71 13.48 9.94 -27.12
CA LYS A 71 12.22 9.19 -26.92
C LYS A 71 11.30 9.93 -25.96
N ARG A 72 11.83 10.46 -24.85
CA ARG A 72 11.06 11.28 -23.90
C ARG A 72 10.40 12.48 -24.57
N MET A 73 11.13 13.24 -25.38
CA MET A 73 10.57 14.39 -26.11
C MET A 73 9.48 13.97 -27.09
N HIS A 74 9.68 12.85 -27.79
CA HIS A 74 8.69 12.31 -28.72
C HIS A 74 7.40 11.89 -27.99
N ILE A 75 7.51 11.09 -26.94
CA ILE A 75 6.35 10.61 -26.17
C ILE A 75 5.65 11.77 -25.47
N ALA A 76 6.38 12.74 -24.90
CA ALA A 76 5.79 13.94 -24.32
C ALA A 76 5.01 14.78 -25.34
N SER A 77 5.44 14.80 -26.61
CA SER A 77 4.67 15.42 -27.68
C SER A 77 3.38 14.67 -27.96
N LEU A 78 3.44 13.33 -28.04
CA LEU A 78 2.25 12.51 -28.28
C LEU A 78 1.24 12.63 -27.12
N LEU A 79 1.70 12.60 -25.87
CA LEU A 79 0.84 12.76 -24.69
C LEU A 79 0.16 14.13 -24.59
N ARG A 80 0.74 15.17 -25.20
CA ARG A 80 0.09 16.49 -25.29
C ARG A 80 -1.08 16.45 -26.28
N ASP A 81 -0.91 15.76 -27.38
CA ASP A 81 -1.88 15.72 -28.49
C ASP A 81 -2.88 14.55 -28.34
N GLY A 82 -2.65 13.65 -27.39
CA GLY A 82 -3.39 12.40 -27.16
C GLY A 82 -2.60 11.20 -27.69
N TYR A 83 -1.92 10.48 -26.80
CA TYR A 83 -1.20 9.26 -27.15
C TYR A 83 -2.23 8.16 -27.47
N PRO A 84 -2.25 7.59 -28.68
CA PRO A 84 -3.26 6.60 -29.05
C PRO A 84 -3.02 5.29 -28.29
N VAL A 85 -4.08 4.74 -27.71
CA VAL A 85 -4.08 3.42 -27.08
C VAL A 85 -4.96 2.50 -27.94
N ASP A 86 -4.37 1.42 -28.44
CA ASP A 86 -5.09 0.33 -29.09
C ASP A 86 -5.14 -0.89 -28.16
N PRO A 87 -6.28 -1.12 -27.48
CA PRO A 87 -6.45 -2.26 -26.58
C PRO A 87 -6.57 -3.60 -27.32
N TYR A 88 -6.66 -3.61 -28.66
CA TYR A 88 -6.85 -4.84 -29.44
C TYR A 88 -5.59 -5.30 -30.18
N GLY A 89 -4.50 -4.54 -30.12
CA GLY A 89 -3.20 -4.91 -30.72
C GLY A 89 -3.29 -5.20 -32.22
N LEU A 90 -4.18 -4.51 -32.95
CA LEU A 90 -4.41 -4.78 -34.35
C LEU A 90 -3.34 -4.05 -35.17
N ASP A 91 -2.38 -4.82 -35.69
CA ASP A 91 -1.41 -4.38 -36.70
C ASP A 91 -2.13 -3.76 -37.90
N GLY A 92 -2.30 -2.45 -37.87
CA GLY A 92 -3.06 -1.71 -38.87
C GLY A 92 -4.43 -1.32 -38.31
N ILE A 93 -4.51 -0.09 -37.82
CA ILE A 93 -5.76 0.64 -37.60
C ILE A 93 -6.54 0.60 -38.92
N GLU A 94 -7.47 -0.34 -39.07
CA GLU A 94 -8.55 -0.21 -40.05
C GLU A 94 -9.26 1.10 -39.71
N GLU A 95 -9.33 2.02 -40.69
CA GLU A 95 -9.94 3.34 -40.57
C GLU A 95 -11.28 3.26 -39.83
N GLY A 96 -11.33 3.66 -38.55
CA GLY A 96 -12.61 3.76 -37.84
C GLY A 96 -12.61 3.99 -36.35
N TYR A 97 -11.66 3.46 -35.57
CA TYR A 97 -11.76 3.54 -34.11
C TYR A 97 -10.40 3.79 -33.43
N PRO A 98 -10.07 5.04 -33.11
CA PRO A 98 -9.18 5.32 -31.98
C PRO A 98 -9.94 4.84 -30.76
N VAL A 99 -9.56 3.71 -30.18
CA VAL A 99 -10.36 3.15 -29.08
C VAL A 99 -10.16 4.00 -27.83
N GLY A 100 -8.94 4.43 -27.50
CA GLY A 100 -8.74 5.40 -26.43
C GLY A 100 -7.50 6.28 -26.61
N THR A 101 -7.35 7.28 -25.75
CA THR A 101 -6.17 8.15 -25.70
C THR A 101 -5.65 8.35 -24.28
N LEU A 102 -4.33 8.43 -24.15
CA LEU A 102 -3.65 8.84 -22.93
C LEU A 102 -3.18 10.28 -23.06
N THR A 103 -3.46 11.07 -22.04
CA THR A 103 -2.99 12.46 -21.94
C THR A 103 -2.25 12.68 -20.63
N LEU A 104 -1.39 13.69 -20.59
CA LEU A 104 -0.59 14.03 -19.41
C LEU A 104 -0.91 15.43 -18.91
N THR A 105 -1.36 15.53 -17.66
CA THR A 105 -1.67 16.81 -17.01
C THR A 105 -0.64 17.13 -15.94
N ALA A 106 -0.12 18.35 -15.92
CA ALA A 106 0.79 18.80 -14.87
C ALA A 106 0.03 19.10 -13.57
N ASN A 107 0.51 18.58 -12.45
CA ASN A 107 -0.03 18.86 -11.13
C ASN A 107 0.70 20.04 -10.47
N PRO A 108 0.12 20.65 -9.43
CA PRO A 108 0.84 21.57 -8.56
C PRO A 108 2.11 20.91 -8.00
N PRO A 109 3.25 21.63 -7.92
CA PRO A 109 4.47 21.08 -7.33
C PRO A 109 4.24 20.58 -5.90
N LEU A 110 4.72 19.38 -5.61
CA LEU A 110 4.53 18.69 -4.34
C LEU A 110 5.81 18.74 -3.49
N VAL A 111 5.66 18.91 -2.18
CA VAL A 111 6.78 18.74 -1.24
C VAL A 111 6.81 17.28 -0.79
N ALA A 112 7.86 16.56 -1.16
CA ALA A 112 8.08 15.17 -0.80
C ALA A 112 9.57 14.90 -0.58
N GLU A 113 9.91 13.84 0.14
CA GLU A 113 11.27 13.41 0.45
C GLU A 113 12.02 12.93 -0.79
N ASP A 114 11.36 12.18 -1.67
CA ASP A 114 11.87 11.69 -2.95
C ASP A 114 10.75 11.50 -3.99
N THR A 115 11.10 11.05 -5.20
CA THR A 115 10.12 10.83 -6.28
C THR A 115 9.19 9.66 -6.00
N ARG A 116 9.55 8.71 -5.13
CA ARG A 116 8.70 7.58 -4.76
C ARG A 116 7.59 8.05 -3.83
N GLN A 117 7.93 8.72 -2.73
CA GLN A 117 6.95 9.33 -1.85
C GLN A 117 6.03 10.30 -2.61
N ALA A 118 6.56 11.02 -3.61
CA ALA A 118 5.75 11.92 -4.41
C ALA A 118 4.69 11.21 -5.27
N VAL A 119 4.99 10.04 -5.85
CA VAL A 119 3.96 9.28 -6.59
C VAL A 119 2.95 8.65 -5.63
N ASP A 120 3.38 8.14 -4.49
CA ASP A 120 2.51 7.52 -3.50
C ASP A 120 1.50 8.55 -2.96
N LEU A 121 1.96 9.74 -2.54
CA LEU A 121 1.10 10.85 -2.10
C LEU A 121 0.08 11.30 -3.16
N MET A 122 0.43 11.23 -4.44
CA MET A 122 -0.47 11.60 -5.53
C MET A 122 -1.46 10.48 -5.88
N MET A 123 -1.06 9.22 -5.76
CA MET A 123 -1.97 8.08 -5.92
C MET A 123 -3.06 8.14 -4.85
N ASP A 124 -2.67 8.25 -3.58
CA ASP A 124 -3.60 8.23 -2.45
C ASP A 124 -4.35 9.54 -2.26
N GLY A 125 -3.70 10.67 -2.57
CA GLY A 125 -4.26 12.00 -2.36
C GLY A 125 -5.07 12.55 -3.53
N PHE A 126 -4.93 11.99 -4.73
CA PHE A 126 -5.58 12.51 -5.93
C PHE A 126 -6.19 11.42 -6.83
N VAL A 127 -5.42 10.43 -7.27
CA VAL A 127 -5.92 9.42 -8.24
C VAL A 127 -7.06 8.61 -7.65
N LEU A 128 -6.83 7.94 -6.51
CA LEU A 128 -7.85 7.11 -5.86
C LEU A 128 -9.07 7.95 -5.44
N PRO A 129 -8.92 9.13 -4.80
CA PRO A 129 -10.06 9.99 -4.48
C PRO A 129 -10.86 10.46 -5.69
N SER A 130 -10.21 10.70 -6.84
CA SER A 130 -10.89 11.08 -8.09
C SER A 130 -11.71 9.93 -8.68
N LEU A 131 -11.36 8.70 -8.34
CA LEU A 131 -12.10 7.48 -8.68
C LEU A 131 -13.14 7.11 -7.60
N GLY A 132 -13.31 7.94 -6.57
CA GLY A 132 -14.26 7.71 -5.47
C GLY A 132 -13.74 6.78 -4.38
N TYR A 133 -12.44 6.47 -4.37
CA TYR A 133 -11.77 5.68 -3.34
C TYR A 133 -11.02 6.60 -2.39
N TYR A 134 -11.49 6.68 -1.14
CA TYR A 134 -10.91 7.56 -0.14
C TYR A 134 -10.16 6.74 0.92
N PRO A 135 -9.07 7.27 1.48
CA PRO A 135 -8.43 6.64 2.62
C PRO A 135 -9.39 6.68 3.81
N GLU A 136 -9.52 5.55 4.49
CA GLU A 136 -10.31 5.38 5.71
C GLU A 136 -9.40 5.53 6.93
N MET A 137 -10.02 5.83 8.09
CA MET A 137 -9.29 5.95 9.35
C MET A 137 -9.30 4.62 10.08
N TYR A 138 -8.13 4.03 10.29
CA TYR A 138 -7.96 2.78 11.02
C TYR A 138 -7.29 3.03 12.37
N GLU A 139 -7.86 2.49 13.46
CA GLU A 139 -7.17 2.40 14.74
C GLU A 139 -6.21 1.19 14.72
N THR A 140 -4.95 1.39 15.11
CA THR A 140 -3.97 0.31 15.20
C THR A 140 -3.60 0.00 16.64
N PHE A 141 -3.43 -1.29 16.93
CA PHE A 141 -3.04 -1.75 18.27
C PHE A 141 -2.37 -3.12 18.21
N THR A 142 -1.66 -3.49 19.28
CA THR A 142 -1.16 -4.84 19.48
C THR A 142 -1.94 -5.57 20.56
N VAL A 143 -2.00 -6.91 20.45
CA VAL A 143 -2.30 -7.76 21.59
C VAL A 143 -0.99 -8.25 22.18
N ASP A 144 -0.74 -7.89 23.42
CA ASP A 144 0.49 -8.18 24.12
C ASP A 144 0.34 -9.38 25.04
N TYR A 145 1.41 -10.16 25.17
CA TYR A 145 1.64 -11.03 26.31
C TYR A 145 2.29 -10.25 27.46
N ARG A 146 1.70 -10.35 28.65
CA ARG A 146 2.15 -9.67 29.88
C ARG A 146 2.57 -10.71 30.91
N PRO A 147 3.85 -11.10 31.01
CA PRO A 147 4.26 -12.05 32.03
C PRO A 147 4.21 -11.45 33.45
N ASN A 148 4.27 -10.13 33.57
CA ASN A 148 4.09 -9.36 34.80
C ASN A 148 3.52 -7.95 34.43
N GLU A 149 3.45 -7.04 35.39
CA GLU A 149 2.89 -5.68 35.18
C GLU A 149 3.85 -4.72 34.47
N GLU A 150 5.13 -5.07 34.31
CA GLU A 150 6.17 -4.21 33.73
C GLU A 150 6.60 -4.65 32.33
N GLU A 151 6.38 -5.92 31.98
CA GLU A 151 6.78 -6.52 30.71
C GLU A 151 5.60 -6.70 29.76
N HIS A 152 5.79 -6.23 28.53
CA HIS A 152 4.78 -6.21 27.47
C HIS A 152 5.42 -6.65 26.15
N TYR A 153 4.96 -7.77 25.62
CA TYR A 153 5.50 -8.35 24.40
C TYR A 153 4.42 -8.54 23.34
N PRO A 154 4.50 -7.82 22.21
CA PRO A 154 3.48 -7.84 21.17
C PRO A 154 3.43 -9.22 20.50
N LEU A 155 2.23 -9.78 20.33
CA LEU A 155 2.00 -11.08 19.69
C LEU A 155 1.42 -10.95 18.28
N ILE A 156 0.55 -9.98 18.10
CA ILE A 156 -0.20 -9.71 16.87
C ILE A 156 -0.40 -8.20 16.79
N VAL A 157 -0.28 -7.66 15.58
CA VAL A 157 -0.69 -6.30 15.24
C VAL A 157 -2.07 -6.35 14.61
N CYS A 158 -2.93 -5.39 14.94
CA CYS A 158 -4.32 -5.34 14.53
C CYS A 158 -4.67 -3.95 14.00
N THR A 159 -5.59 -3.92 13.04
CA THR A 159 -6.27 -2.73 12.52
C THR A 159 -7.76 -2.87 12.78
N TYR A 160 -8.36 -1.82 13.33
CA TYR A 160 -9.78 -1.72 13.56
C TYR A 160 -10.36 -0.55 12.77
N ASP A 161 -11.30 -0.89 11.91
CA ASP A 161 -12.15 0.04 11.18
C ASP A 161 -13.41 0.27 12.02
N GLU A 162 -13.46 1.42 12.69
CA GLU A 162 -14.59 1.79 13.55
C GLU A 162 -15.89 1.96 12.75
N GLU A 163 -15.81 2.44 11.52
CA GLU A 163 -16.98 2.77 10.70
C GLU A 163 -17.69 1.50 10.21
N ASN A 164 -16.93 0.50 9.75
CA ASN A 164 -17.49 -0.77 9.30
C ASN A 164 -17.50 -1.85 10.39
N GLY A 165 -16.95 -1.57 11.57
CA GLY A 165 -16.83 -2.50 12.69
C GLY A 165 -15.97 -3.73 12.38
N ARG A 166 -14.98 -3.58 11.50
CA ARG A 166 -14.12 -4.68 11.02
C ARG A 166 -12.78 -4.67 11.73
N LEU A 167 -12.35 -5.85 12.15
CA LEU A 167 -11.06 -6.07 12.80
C LEU A 167 -10.23 -7.01 11.93
N THR A 168 -9.04 -6.56 11.52
CA THR A 168 -8.03 -7.36 10.80
C THR A 168 -6.79 -7.47 11.68
N GLY A 169 -6.07 -8.59 11.60
CA GLY A 169 -4.86 -8.77 12.40
C GLY A 169 -3.84 -9.71 11.77
N ARG A 170 -2.56 -9.45 12.06
CA ARG A 170 -1.39 -10.15 11.52
C ARG A 170 -0.45 -10.59 12.63
N THR A 171 -0.18 -11.88 12.71
CA THR A 171 0.77 -12.44 13.69
C THR A 171 2.19 -11.99 13.37
N LEU A 172 2.94 -11.58 14.38
CA LEU A 172 4.31 -11.07 14.23
C LEU A 172 5.30 -12.23 14.16
N GLY A 173 5.77 -12.58 12.96
CA GLY A 173 6.86 -13.53 12.68
C GLY A 173 6.68 -14.98 13.20
N ASP A 174 7.51 -15.89 12.68
CA ASP A 174 7.78 -17.20 13.31
C ASP A 174 9.27 -17.57 13.08
N PRO A 175 10.17 -17.28 14.04
CA PRO A 175 9.89 -16.83 15.41
C PRO A 175 9.51 -15.34 15.51
N ASN A 176 8.68 -15.00 16.49
CA ASN A 176 8.36 -13.59 16.82
C ASN A 176 9.60 -12.91 17.45
N PRO A 177 10.11 -11.82 16.84
CA PRO A 177 11.35 -11.18 17.27
C PRO A 177 11.24 -10.43 18.60
N PHE A 178 10.02 -10.07 19.02
CA PHE A 178 9.77 -9.32 20.25
C PHE A 178 9.54 -10.21 21.47
N LEU A 179 9.36 -11.53 21.28
CA LEU A 179 9.11 -12.43 22.40
C LEU A 179 10.40 -12.84 23.12
N PRO A 180 10.41 -12.84 24.46
CA PRO A 180 11.54 -13.38 25.21
C PRO A 180 11.59 -14.90 25.07
N ARG A 181 12.64 -15.54 25.60
CA ARG A 181 12.68 -17.01 25.67
C ARG A 181 11.57 -17.53 26.58
N LEU A 182 10.53 -18.08 25.97
CA LEU A 182 9.35 -18.60 26.67
C LEU A 182 9.49 -20.07 27.06
N SER A 183 9.00 -20.42 28.26
CA SER A 183 8.80 -21.81 28.68
C SER A 183 7.73 -22.51 27.83
N ARG A 184 7.78 -23.85 27.80
CA ARG A 184 6.78 -24.67 27.08
C ARG A 184 5.34 -24.41 27.54
N GLN A 185 5.15 -24.09 28.82
CA GLN A 185 3.83 -23.77 29.37
C GLN A 185 3.32 -22.42 28.85
N GLN A 186 4.19 -21.39 28.84
CA GLN A 186 3.85 -20.06 28.33
C GLN A 186 3.52 -20.09 26.84
N ARG A 187 4.33 -20.79 26.02
CA ARG A 187 4.05 -20.97 24.58
C ARG A 187 2.68 -21.60 24.33
N ARG A 188 2.32 -22.64 25.10
CA ARG A 188 1.00 -23.30 25.00
C ARG A 188 -0.15 -22.39 25.43
N GLN A 189 0.07 -21.55 26.44
CA GLN A 189 -0.94 -20.59 26.90
C GLN A 189 -1.19 -19.51 25.85
N ILE A 190 -0.12 -18.92 25.31
CA ILE A 190 -0.18 -17.93 24.23
C ILE A 190 -0.89 -18.52 23.01
N ALA A 191 -0.47 -19.69 22.53
CA ALA A 191 -1.09 -20.32 21.36
C ALA A 191 -2.60 -20.58 21.56
N ARG A 192 -3.03 -20.94 22.78
CA ARG A 192 -4.45 -21.17 23.09
C ARG A 192 -5.25 -19.87 23.06
N GLU A 193 -4.74 -18.81 23.69
CA GLU A 193 -5.47 -17.54 23.73
C GLU A 193 -5.47 -16.85 22.36
N MET A 194 -4.34 -16.87 21.64
CA MET A 194 -4.28 -16.36 20.27
C MET A 194 -5.19 -17.13 19.31
N GLY A 195 -5.25 -18.45 19.43
CA GLY A 195 -6.19 -19.25 18.63
C GLY A 195 -7.66 -18.87 18.88
N LYS A 196 -8.04 -18.55 20.11
CA LYS A 196 -9.40 -18.06 20.41
C LYS A 196 -9.63 -16.67 19.82
N PHE A 197 -8.67 -15.77 19.96
CA PHE A 197 -8.76 -14.41 19.45
C PHE A 197 -8.88 -14.39 17.92
N LEU A 198 -7.96 -15.05 17.21
CA LEU A 198 -7.97 -15.19 15.76
C LEU A 198 -9.25 -15.86 15.25
N SER A 199 -9.75 -16.88 15.96
CA SER A 199 -11.02 -17.51 15.59
C SER A 199 -12.23 -16.57 15.72
N LYS A 200 -12.19 -15.54 16.57
CA LYS A 200 -13.27 -14.54 16.68
C LYS A 200 -13.16 -13.49 15.58
N ILE A 201 -11.93 -13.04 15.27
CA ILE A 201 -11.63 -12.18 14.11
C ILE A 201 -12.17 -12.81 12.83
N GLN A 202 -11.81 -14.07 12.56
CA GLN A 202 -12.24 -14.79 11.36
C GLN A 202 -13.78 -14.95 11.23
N ARG A 203 -14.52 -14.82 12.34
CA ARG A 203 -15.99 -14.87 12.34
C ARG A 203 -16.64 -13.50 12.14
N GLY A 204 -15.85 -12.43 12.06
CA GLY A 204 -16.34 -11.06 11.98
C GLY A 204 -16.90 -10.53 13.30
N ASP A 205 -16.58 -11.16 14.42
CA ASP A 205 -17.06 -10.76 15.75
C ASP A 205 -16.00 -9.91 16.46
N ALA A 206 -15.76 -8.70 15.92
CA ALA A 206 -14.75 -7.78 16.42
C ALA A 206 -15.01 -7.39 17.89
N GLN A 207 -16.27 -7.13 18.24
CA GLN A 207 -16.65 -6.80 19.61
C GLN A 207 -16.31 -7.95 20.57
N ALA A 208 -16.71 -9.20 20.28
CA ALA A 208 -16.37 -10.31 21.16
C ALA A 208 -14.86 -10.61 21.15
N ALA A 209 -14.15 -10.31 20.06
CA ALA A 209 -12.70 -10.46 20.00
C ALA A 209 -12.01 -9.53 21.00
N LEU A 210 -12.40 -8.25 21.03
CA LEU A 210 -11.92 -7.23 21.96
C LEU A 210 -12.40 -7.45 23.40
N GLU A 211 -13.61 -7.97 23.57
CA GLU A 211 -14.18 -8.29 24.88
C GLU A 211 -13.34 -9.33 25.63
N GLY A 212 -12.68 -8.85 26.69
CA GLY A 212 -11.86 -9.67 27.57
C GLY A 212 -10.44 -9.90 27.06
N LEU A 213 -9.94 -9.10 26.12
CA LEU A 213 -8.51 -9.06 25.81
C LEU A 213 -7.69 -8.47 26.96
N ASP A 214 -8.18 -7.40 27.61
CA ASP A 214 -7.45 -6.74 28.70
C ASP A 214 -7.58 -7.53 30.02
N ARG A 215 -6.56 -8.33 30.32
CA ARG A 215 -6.48 -9.26 31.44
C ARG A 215 -5.06 -9.26 32.03
N PRO A 216 -4.82 -9.86 33.20
CA PRO A 216 -3.48 -9.84 33.82
C PRO A 216 -2.33 -10.45 32.99
N ARG A 217 -2.62 -11.26 31.97
CA ARG A 217 -1.61 -11.96 31.14
C ARG A 217 -1.62 -11.57 29.67
N PHE A 218 -2.66 -10.87 29.24
CA PHE A 218 -2.84 -10.43 27.87
C PHE A 218 -3.46 -9.05 27.90
N GLY A 219 -3.12 -8.18 26.99
CA GLY A 219 -3.95 -7.00 26.84
C GLY A 219 -3.64 -6.22 25.60
N VAL A 220 -4.35 -5.10 25.46
CA VAL A 220 -4.28 -4.27 24.27
C VAL A 220 -3.32 -3.11 24.53
N PHE A 221 -2.43 -2.86 23.58
CA PHE A 221 -1.59 -1.68 23.55
C PHE A 221 -1.89 -0.90 22.28
N LYS A 222 -2.45 0.30 22.43
CA LYS A 222 -2.81 1.16 21.29
C LYS A 222 -1.54 1.77 20.70
N LEU A 223 -1.42 1.75 19.37
CA LEU A 223 -0.32 2.34 18.65
C LEU A 223 -0.71 3.76 18.21
N ASP A 224 -1.46 3.88 17.11
CA ASP A 224 -1.94 5.16 16.60
C ASP A 224 -3.22 4.99 15.75
N HIS A 225 -3.64 6.05 15.08
CA HIS A 225 -4.62 5.99 14.00
C HIS A 225 -3.94 6.30 12.68
N HIS A 226 -4.19 5.47 11.68
CA HIS A 226 -3.63 5.62 10.34
C HIS A 226 -4.71 5.89 9.30
N ARG A 227 -4.46 6.84 8.41
CA ARG A 227 -5.29 7.04 7.22
C ARG A 227 -4.73 6.21 6.08
N ALA A 228 -5.35 5.08 5.78
CA ALA A 228 -4.87 4.14 4.80
C ALA A 228 -5.95 3.84 3.75
N MET A 229 -5.54 3.40 2.57
CA MET A 229 -6.47 2.93 1.54
C MET A 229 -6.99 1.53 1.86
N THR A 230 -6.21 0.73 2.58
CA THR A 230 -6.57 -0.64 2.96
C THR A 230 -6.23 -0.95 4.42
N PRO A 231 -6.92 -1.93 5.05
CA PRO A 231 -6.53 -2.43 6.36
C PRO A 231 -5.11 -3.01 6.38
N GLU A 232 -4.65 -3.59 5.28
CA GLU A 232 -3.31 -4.18 5.13
C GLU A 232 -2.21 -3.13 5.19
N GLU A 233 -2.39 -2.00 4.50
CA GLU A 233 -1.46 -0.87 4.54
C GLU A 233 -1.37 -0.27 5.95
N ALA A 234 -2.51 -0.11 6.64
CA ALA A 234 -2.51 0.31 8.03
C ALA A 234 -1.80 -0.69 8.97
N LEU A 235 -1.81 -2.00 8.66
CA LEU A 235 -1.05 -3.00 9.39
C LEU A 235 0.46 -2.85 9.15
N ASP A 236 0.87 -2.56 7.92
CA ASP A 236 2.29 -2.37 7.58
C ASP A 236 2.88 -1.19 8.35
N TRP A 237 2.20 -0.03 8.37
CA TRP A 237 2.65 1.12 9.16
C TRP A 237 2.62 0.88 10.67
N ALA A 238 1.66 0.10 11.16
CA ALA A 238 1.61 -0.29 12.56
C ALA A 238 2.79 -1.21 12.93
N GLU A 239 3.19 -2.10 12.03
CA GLU A 239 4.36 -2.96 12.20
C GLU A 239 5.67 -2.15 12.19
N GLU A 240 5.82 -1.19 11.28
CA GLU A 240 6.94 -0.23 11.29
C GLU A 240 7.01 0.55 12.60
N THR A 241 5.88 1.09 13.06
CA THR A 241 5.79 1.80 14.35
C THR A 241 6.21 0.90 15.51
N LEU A 242 5.83 -0.38 15.46
CA LEU A 242 6.22 -1.35 16.48
C LEU A 242 7.73 -1.63 16.47
N TRP A 243 8.31 -1.78 15.28
CA TRP A 243 9.76 -1.94 15.12
C TRP A 243 10.53 -0.73 15.68
N ASP A 244 10.08 0.49 15.42
CA ASP A 244 10.69 1.70 15.98
C ASP A 244 10.61 1.74 17.51
N LEU A 245 9.48 1.35 18.10
CA LEU A 245 9.29 1.31 19.56
C LEU A 245 10.14 0.24 20.26
N TYR A 246 10.43 -0.86 19.57
CA TYR A 246 11.17 -2.00 20.11
C TYR A 246 12.59 -2.13 19.55
N ALA A 247 13.05 -1.21 18.71
CA ALA A 247 14.37 -1.25 18.07
C ALA A 247 15.52 -1.43 19.07
N ASP A 248 15.43 -0.78 20.24
CA ASP A 248 16.44 -0.89 21.32
C ASP A 248 16.36 -2.19 22.13
N LYS A 249 15.30 -2.99 21.95
CA LYS A 249 15.02 -4.22 22.71
C LYS A 249 15.22 -5.50 21.91
N VAL A 250 15.39 -5.40 20.59
CA VAL A 250 15.68 -6.53 19.72
C VAL A 250 17.20 -6.62 19.59
N ASP A 251 17.82 -7.56 20.31
CA ASP A 251 19.23 -7.90 20.10
C ASP A 251 19.37 -8.60 18.74
N VAL A 252 19.83 -7.85 17.73
CA VAL A 252 20.03 -8.35 16.35
C VAL A 252 21.12 -9.45 16.29
N ASP A 253 21.93 -9.59 17.33
CA ASP A 253 23.04 -10.54 17.40
C ASP A 253 22.62 -12.00 17.68
N ASP A 254 21.39 -12.26 18.17
CA ASP A 254 20.91 -13.63 18.46
C ASP A 254 20.42 -14.40 17.21
N PHE A 255 20.34 -13.76 16.04
CA PHE A 255 19.83 -14.37 14.79
C PHE A 255 20.90 -15.03 13.90
N ILE A 256 22.19 -14.80 14.14
CA ILE A 256 23.27 -15.30 13.25
C ILE A 256 23.75 -16.72 13.63
N ASP A 257 23.42 -17.23 14.82
CA ASP A 257 24.01 -18.48 15.32
C ASP A 257 23.20 -19.76 15.05
N GLU A 258 21.94 -19.70 14.64
CA GLU A 258 21.15 -20.92 14.35
C GLU A 258 21.35 -21.48 12.93
N GLU A 259 21.85 -20.70 11.97
CA GLU A 259 22.08 -21.19 10.59
C GLU A 259 23.40 -21.97 10.41
N LYS A 260 24.23 -22.09 11.46
CA LYS A 260 25.49 -22.86 11.43
C LYS A 260 25.45 -24.19 12.17
N ALA A 261 24.27 -24.62 12.64
CA ALA A 261 24.11 -25.83 13.43
C ALA A 261 23.20 -26.91 12.82
N SER A 262 22.94 -26.88 11.51
CA SER A 262 22.26 -27.96 10.77
C SER A 262 23.19 -28.77 9.88
#